data_AF-A0A7S3WYS1-F1
#
_entry.id   AF-A0A7S3WYS1-F1
#
_cell.length_a   1.000
_cell.length_b   1.000
_cell.length_c   1.000
_cell.angle_alpha   90.00
_cell.angle_beta   90.00
_cell.angle_gamma   90.00
#
_symmetry.space_group_name_H-M   'P 1'
#
loop_
_entity.id
_entity.type
_entity.pdbx_description
1 polymer ?
#
loop_
_entity_poly.entity_id
_entity_poly.type
_entity_poly.pdbx_seq_one_letter_code
_entity_poly.pdbx_strand_id
1 'polypeptide(L)'
;SPDGGALFVTDYENHMIRRVEVATGAVTTIAGSGTWGSADGVGDAAEFHGPRSIAISRDGGALFVADQGHGKIRRVEVATGTDWRGDHAVTTLAGSGEGLARWPRSRAAARMATLMAWATRRSL
;
A
#
# COMPACT_ATOMS: atom_id res chain seq x y z
N SER A 1 -10.28 -1.11 -10.06
CA SER A 1 -10.71 -0.15 -9.02
C SER A 1 -12.22 -0.23 -8.89
N PRO A 2 -12.81 0.19 -7.76
CA PRO A 2 -14.26 0.09 -7.57
C PRO A 2 -15.08 0.90 -8.59
N ASP A 3 -14.51 1.98 -9.12
CA ASP A 3 -15.09 2.81 -10.19
C ASP A 3 -14.84 2.28 -11.62
N GLY A 4 -14.10 1.18 -11.76
CA GLY A 4 -13.74 0.61 -13.06
C GLY A 4 -12.68 1.39 -13.87
N GLY A 5 -12.15 2.51 -13.35
CA GLY A 5 -11.19 3.35 -14.08
C GLY A 5 -9.77 2.77 -14.18
N ALA A 6 -9.42 1.81 -13.33
CA ALA A 6 -8.10 1.19 -13.29
C ALA A 6 -8.15 -0.32 -13.07
N LEU A 7 -7.24 -1.05 -13.70
CA LEU A 7 -6.90 -2.43 -13.33
C LEU A 7 -5.61 -2.43 -12.52
N PHE A 8 -5.50 -3.34 -11.56
CA PHE A 8 -4.28 -3.56 -10.80
C PHE A 8 -3.74 -4.94 -11.10
N VAL A 9 -2.46 -5.02 -11.40
CA VAL A 9 -1.81 -6.24 -11.91
C VAL A 9 -0.61 -6.56 -11.03
N THR A 10 -0.49 -7.82 -10.64
CA THR A 10 0.73 -8.36 -10.05
C THR A 10 1.64 -8.84 -11.18
N ASP A 11 2.73 -8.11 -11.38
CA ASP A 11 3.73 -8.39 -12.39
C ASP A 11 4.78 -9.32 -11.80
N TYR A 12 4.45 -10.61 -11.80
CA TYR A 12 5.08 -11.67 -11.00
C TYR A 12 6.61 -11.72 -11.13
N GLU A 13 7.12 -11.84 -12.36
CA GLU A 13 8.56 -11.92 -12.64
C GLU A 13 9.27 -10.57 -12.47
N ASN A 14 8.56 -9.46 -12.63
CA ASN A 14 9.13 -8.13 -12.42
C ASN A 14 9.03 -7.67 -10.97
N HIS A 15 8.46 -8.47 -10.07
CA HIS A 15 8.33 -8.15 -8.64
C HIS A 15 7.69 -6.78 -8.36
N MET A 16 6.69 -6.42 -9.17
CA MET A 16 6.03 -5.11 -9.14
C MET A 16 4.51 -5.23 -9.10
N ILE A 17 3.88 -4.18 -8.61
CA ILE A 17 2.44 -3.94 -8.74
C ILE A 17 2.24 -2.82 -9.75
N ARG A 18 1.41 -3.10 -10.75
CA ARG A 18 1.13 -2.18 -11.86
C ARG A 18 -0.31 -1.67 -11.76
N ARG A 19 -0.51 -0.43 -12.17
CA ARG A 19 -1.81 0.16 -12.45
C ARG A 19 -1.96 0.32 -13.95
N VAL A 20 -3.08 -0.12 -14.49
CA VAL A 20 -3.46 0.08 -15.90
C VAL A 20 -4.67 0.99 -15.93
N GLU A 21 -4.57 2.13 -16.59
CA GLU A 21 -5.73 2.96 -16.87
C GLU A 21 -6.62 2.29 -17.93
N VAL A 22 -7.88 2.03 -17.60
CA VAL A 22 -8.77 1.24 -18.47
C VAL A 22 -9.10 1.98 -19.76
N ALA A 23 -9.24 3.31 -19.70
CA ALA A 23 -9.61 4.13 -20.85
C ALA A 23 -8.49 4.27 -21.89
N THR A 24 -7.22 4.28 -21.45
CA THR A 24 -6.07 4.60 -22.30
C THR A 24 -5.11 3.43 -22.49
N GLY A 25 -5.18 2.42 -21.62
CA GLY A 25 -4.20 1.33 -21.55
C GLY A 25 -2.86 1.76 -20.94
N ALA A 26 -2.72 2.99 -20.44
CA ALA A 26 -1.47 3.47 -19.85
C ALA A 26 -1.12 2.65 -18.60
N VAL A 27 0.11 2.14 -18.56
CA VAL A 27 0.61 1.30 -17.46
C VAL A 27 1.61 2.08 -16.63
N THR A 28 1.40 2.10 -15.31
CA THR A 28 2.34 2.69 -14.35
C THR A 28 2.70 1.69 -13.27
N THR A 29 3.94 1.75 -12.78
CA THR A 29 4.34 1.02 -11.59
C THR A 29 3.90 1.83 -10.38
N ILE A 30 3.17 1.19 -9.47
CA ILE A 30 2.72 1.83 -8.22
C ILE A 30 3.50 1.33 -7.01
N ALA A 31 4.08 0.13 -7.06
CA ALA A 31 4.96 -0.37 -6.02
C ALA A 31 5.90 -1.45 -6.57
N GLY A 32 7.08 -1.59 -5.96
CA GLY A 32 8.07 -2.60 -6.32
C GLY A 32 9.33 -2.00 -6.95
N SER A 33 10.49 -2.37 -6.42
CA SER A 33 11.83 -1.99 -6.90
C SER A 33 12.24 -2.69 -8.19
N GLY A 34 11.59 -3.81 -8.53
CA GLY A 34 12.05 -4.72 -9.60
C GLY A 34 13.05 -5.77 -9.14
N THR A 35 13.52 -5.69 -7.90
CA THR A 35 14.38 -6.70 -7.27
C THR A 35 13.54 -7.60 -6.36
N TRP A 36 13.86 -8.89 -6.37
CA TRP A 36 13.23 -9.83 -5.43
C TRP A 36 13.65 -9.45 -4.01
N GLY A 37 12.70 -9.41 -3.10
CA GLY A 37 12.95 -9.03 -1.72
C GLY A 37 11.67 -8.96 -0.90
N SER A 38 11.75 -8.39 0.29
CA SER A 38 10.58 -8.31 1.19
C SER A 38 10.50 -7.05 2.03
N ALA A 39 11.30 -6.03 1.69
CA ALA A 39 11.26 -4.74 2.35
C ALA A 39 9.88 -4.08 2.18
N ASP A 40 9.35 -3.59 3.30
CA ASP A 40 8.28 -2.59 3.29
C ASP A 40 8.89 -1.25 2.88
N GLY A 41 8.07 -0.36 2.31
CA GLY A 41 8.57 0.88 1.73
C GLY A 41 7.47 1.66 1.00
N VAL A 42 7.86 2.72 0.31
CA VAL A 42 6.96 3.53 -0.50
C VAL A 42 7.36 3.39 -1.96
N GLY A 43 6.40 3.10 -2.84
CA GLY A 43 6.66 3.04 -4.28
C GLY A 43 7.74 2.03 -4.66
N ASP A 44 8.81 2.51 -5.30
CA ASP A 44 9.95 1.71 -5.76
C ASP A 44 10.91 1.29 -4.63
N ALA A 45 10.79 1.84 -3.43
CA ALA A 45 11.55 1.39 -2.26
C ALA A 45 10.97 0.10 -1.64
N ALA A 46 9.74 -0.29 -1.98
CA ALA A 46 9.16 -1.55 -1.55
C ALA A 46 9.66 -2.71 -2.41
N GLU A 47 9.91 -3.87 -1.82
CA GLU A 47 10.33 -5.07 -2.53
C GLU A 47 9.28 -6.17 -2.38
N PHE A 48 9.07 -6.93 -3.47
CA PHE A 48 8.22 -8.12 -3.49
C PHE A 48 9.04 -9.32 -3.95
N HIS A 49 8.53 -10.53 -3.70
CA HIS A 49 9.15 -11.76 -4.17
C HIS A 49 8.07 -12.64 -4.82
N GLY A 50 7.80 -12.35 -6.10
CA GLY A 50 6.78 -13.05 -6.87
C GLY A 50 5.35 -12.78 -6.37
N PRO A 51 4.84 -11.55 -6.47
CA PRO A 51 3.45 -11.26 -6.13
C PRO A 51 2.53 -12.02 -7.10
N ARG A 52 1.58 -12.79 -6.56
CA ARG A 52 0.83 -13.78 -7.36
C ARG A 52 -0.67 -13.51 -7.47
N SER A 53 -1.24 -12.90 -6.45
CA SER A 53 -2.67 -12.57 -6.42
C SER A 53 -2.87 -11.22 -5.76
N ILE A 54 -3.93 -10.52 -6.17
CA ILE A 54 -4.28 -9.20 -5.68
C ILE A 54 -5.78 -9.06 -5.52
N ALA A 55 -6.19 -8.43 -4.43
CA ALA A 55 -7.57 -8.03 -4.17
C ALA A 55 -7.60 -6.55 -3.77
N ILE A 56 -8.68 -5.85 -4.06
CA ILE A 56 -8.86 -4.44 -3.69
C ILE A 56 -9.88 -4.29 -2.57
N SER A 57 -9.64 -3.37 -1.65
CA SER A 57 -10.63 -2.98 -0.64
C SER A 57 -11.87 -2.37 -1.29
N ARG A 58 -13.01 -2.47 -0.60
CA ARG A 58 -14.30 -1.96 -1.10
C ARG A 58 -14.27 -0.46 -1.42
N ASP A 59 -13.55 0.31 -0.62
CA ASP A 59 -13.36 1.75 -0.80
C ASP A 59 -12.31 2.10 -1.85
N GLY A 60 -11.58 1.12 -2.38
CA GLY A 60 -10.52 1.31 -3.38
C GLY A 60 -9.22 1.84 -2.82
N GLY A 61 -9.12 2.05 -1.50
CA GLY A 61 -7.95 2.68 -0.86
C GLY A 61 -6.77 1.74 -0.60
N ALA A 62 -6.94 0.42 -0.74
CA ALA A 62 -5.86 -0.52 -0.51
C ALA A 62 -5.95 -1.76 -1.40
N LEU A 63 -4.77 -2.27 -1.79
CA LEU A 63 -4.61 -3.59 -2.41
C LEU A 63 -4.03 -4.56 -1.39
N PHE A 64 -4.53 -5.79 -1.41
CA PHE A 64 -4.02 -6.91 -0.63
C PHE A 64 -3.35 -7.88 -1.59
N VAL A 65 -2.05 -8.06 -1.44
CA VAL A 65 -1.20 -8.83 -2.35
C VAL A 65 -0.70 -10.08 -1.65
N ALA A 66 -0.86 -11.24 -2.29
CA ALA A 66 -0.19 -12.47 -1.88
C ALA A 66 1.22 -12.48 -2.47
N ASP A 67 2.21 -12.30 -1.60
CA ASP A 67 3.64 -12.21 -1.94
C ASP A 67 4.31 -13.56 -1.62
N GLN A 68 4.40 -14.40 -2.64
CA GLN A 68 4.52 -15.85 -2.47
C GLN A 68 5.89 -16.26 -1.92
N GLY A 69 6.97 -15.64 -2.39
CA GLY A 69 8.32 -16.10 -2.11
C GLY A 69 8.73 -15.97 -0.63
N HIS A 70 7.96 -15.24 0.17
CA HIS A 70 8.11 -15.16 1.63
C HIS A 70 6.85 -15.54 2.41
N GLY A 71 5.81 -16.04 1.73
CA GLY A 71 4.54 -16.38 2.36
C GLY A 71 3.87 -15.19 3.05
N LYS A 72 3.99 -13.98 2.47
CA LYS A 72 3.48 -12.73 3.05
C LYS A 72 2.18 -12.29 2.40
N ILE A 73 1.32 -11.66 3.19
CA ILE A 73 0.23 -10.80 2.71
C ILE A 73 0.68 -9.36 2.85
N ARG A 74 0.72 -8.62 1.76
CA ARG A 74 1.14 -7.21 1.72
C ARG A 74 -0.07 -6.31 1.50
N ARG A 75 -0.06 -5.13 2.12
CA ARG A 75 -1.03 -4.06 1.88
C ARG A 75 -0.35 -2.94 1.13
N VAL A 76 -0.88 -2.57 -0.02
CA VAL A 76 -0.43 -1.41 -0.79
C VAL A 76 -1.50 -0.33 -0.69
N GLU A 77 -1.16 0.83 -0.14
CA GLU A 77 -2.05 1.98 -0.13
C GLU A 77 -2.22 2.52 -1.55
N VAL A 78 -3.46 2.78 -1.94
CA VAL A 78 -3.80 3.36 -3.23
C VAL A 78 -4.51 4.69 -2.97
N ALA A 79 -3.97 5.78 -3.52
CA ALA A 79 -4.63 7.07 -3.45
C ALA A 79 -6.01 6.97 -4.14
N THR A 80 -7.06 7.27 -3.40
CA THR A 80 -8.42 7.36 -3.93
C THR A 80 -8.62 8.75 -4.54
N GLY A 81 -8.55 8.87 -5.86
CA GLY A 81 -8.76 10.15 -6.56
C GLY A 81 -8.08 10.21 -7.93
N THR A 82 -8.20 11.35 -8.61
CA THR A 82 -7.54 11.61 -9.91
C THR A 82 -6.02 11.74 -9.79
N ASP A 83 -5.50 11.97 -8.58
CA ASP A 83 -4.07 12.00 -8.30
C ASP A 83 -3.60 10.65 -7.73
N TRP A 84 -3.39 9.70 -8.64
CA TRP A 84 -2.85 8.38 -8.34
C TRP A 84 -1.31 8.37 -8.27
N ARG A 85 -0.63 9.49 -8.57
CA ARG A 85 0.84 9.58 -8.60
C ARG A 85 1.48 9.61 -7.20
N GLY A 86 0.69 9.37 -6.16
CA GLY A 86 1.11 9.47 -4.77
C GLY A 86 1.98 8.33 -4.28
N ASP A 87 2.51 8.55 -3.08
CA ASP A 87 3.33 7.61 -2.32
C ASP A 87 2.53 6.38 -1.88
N HIS A 88 2.61 5.31 -2.67
CA HIS A 88 1.96 4.04 -2.36
C HIS A 88 2.76 3.27 -1.31
N ALA A 89 2.39 3.45 -0.05
CA ALA A 89 3.02 2.72 1.05
C ALA A 89 2.66 1.22 1.00
N VAL A 90 3.68 0.38 1.09
CA VAL A 90 3.59 -1.07 1.19
C VAL A 90 3.91 -1.50 2.60
N THR A 91 3.01 -2.25 3.23
CA THR A 91 3.23 -2.84 4.55
C THR A 91 2.93 -4.33 4.58
N THR A 92 3.67 -5.08 5.38
CA THR A 92 3.39 -6.50 5.63
C THR A 92 2.24 -6.65 6.63
N LEU A 93 1.17 -7.36 6.25
CA LEU A 93 0.02 -7.65 7.11
C LEU A 93 0.13 -8.98 7.84
N ALA A 94 0.73 -9.99 7.20
CA ALA A 94 0.89 -11.34 7.71
C ALA A 94 2.00 -12.08 6.96
N GLY A 95 2.54 -13.16 7.53
CA GLY A 95 3.62 -13.99 6.93
C GLY A 95 4.90 -14.01 7.76
N SER A 96 5.75 -15.02 7.56
CA SER A 96 6.88 -15.31 8.44
C SER A 96 8.11 -14.47 8.16
N GLY A 97 8.52 -13.69 9.17
CA GLY A 97 9.87 -13.18 9.38
C GLY A 97 9.85 -11.78 10.01
N GLU A 98 10.03 -11.72 11.33
CA GLU A 98 10.02 -10.53 12.20
C GLU A 98 8.62 -9.97 12.59
N GLY A 99 8.10 -10.50 13.70
CA GLY A 99 7.38 -9.68 14.68
C GLY A 99 5.90 -9.39 14.40
N LEU A 100 5.06 -9.98 15.25
CA LEU A 100 3.77 -9.42 15.66
C LEU A 100 3.98 -8.04 16.32
N ALA A 101 4.33 -7.02 15.53
CA ALA A 101 4.34 -5.65 15.96
C ALA A 101 2.89 -5.14 15.91
N ARG A 102 2.16 -5.45 17.00
CA ARG A 102 0.98 -4.75 17.53
C ARG A 102 0.31 -3.80 16.54
N TRP A 103 -0.84 -4.23 16.02
CA TRP A 103 -1.87 -3.31 15.57
C TRP A 103 -2.07 -2.20 16.62
N PRO A 104 -1.87 -0.91 16.30
CA PRO A 104 -2.58 0.11 17.03
C PRO A 104 -4.05 -0.10 16.67
N ARG A 105 -4.84 -0.56 17.65
CA ARG A 105 -6.29 -0.49 17.55
C ARG A 105 -6.64 0.98 17.26
N SER A 106 -7.13 1.21 16.05
CA SER A 106 -7.59 2.48 15.49
C SER A 106 -6.53 3.47 14.98
N ARG A 107 -6.71 3.85 13.71
CA ARG A 107 -6.20 5.10 13.10
C ARG A 107 -6.75 6.38 13.76
N ALA A 108 -7.56 6.26 14.83
CA ALA A 108 -8.07 7.39 15.59
C ALA A 108 -7.00 7.99 16.54
N ALA A 109 -6.02 7.20 16.99
CA ALA A 109 -5.01 7.69 17.93
C ALA A 109 -3.95 8.61 17.28
N ALA A 110 -3.66 8.45 15.98
CA ALA A 110 -2.61 9.21 15.31
C ALA A 110 -3.07 10.60 14.79
N ARG A 111 -4.38 10.89 14.77
CA ARG A 111 -4.92 12.20 14.37
C ARG A 111 -5.36 13.10 15.55
N MET A 112 -5.39 12.58 16.77
CA MET A 112 -5.68 13.39 17.97
C MET A 112 -4.43 14.05 18.59
N ALA A 113 -3.23 13.59 18.26
CA ALA A 113 -1.99 14.20 18.74
C ALA A 113 -1.63 15.53 18.05
N THR A 114 -2.27 15.87 16.94
CA THR A 114 -2.08 17.16 16.23
C THR A 114 -3.17 18.20 16.57
N LEU A 115 -4.18 17.85 17.37
CA LEU A 115 -5.22 18.79 17.82
C LEU A 115 -5.13 19.18 19.31
N MET A 116 -4.14 18.65 20.05
CA MET A 116 -3.85 19.01 21.46
C MET A 116 -2.54 19.81 21.58
N ALA A 117 -2.26 20.69 20.62
CA ALA A 117 -1.15 21.66 20.71
C ALA A 117 -1.59 23.13 20.54
N TRP A 118 -2.91 23.40 20.48
CA TRP A 118 -3.46 24.76 20.36
C TRP A 118 -4.38 25.18 21.53
N ALA A 119 -4.39 24.43 22.64
CA ALA A 119 -5.28 24.73 23.79
C ALA A 119 -4.55 24.89 25.14
N THR A 120 -3.28 25.35 25.14
CA THR A 120 -2.57 25.66 26.39
C THR A 120 -1.72 26.93 26.34
N ARG A 121 -2.19 27.99 25.67
CA ARG A 121 -1.73 29.37 25.90
C ARG A 121 -2.89 30.37 25.77
N ARG A 122 -3.79 30.36 26.76
CA ARG A 122 -4.52 31.57 27.20
C ARG A 122 -5.16 31.33 28.57
N SER A 123 -4.34 31.35 29.61
CA SER A 123 -4.76 31.73 30.96
C SER A 123 -3.52 32.03 31.80
N LEU A 124 -2.91 33.19 31.52
CA LEU A 124 -2.31 34.12 32.48
C LEU A 124 -2.36 35.50 31.80
#